data_AF-B7PFX4-F1
#
_entry.id   AF-B7PFX4-F1
#
_cell.length_a   1.000
_cell.length_b   1.000
_cell.length_c   1.000
_cell.angle_alpha   90.00
_cell.angle_beta   90.00
_cell.angle_gamma   90.00
#
_symmetry.space_group_name_H-M   'P 1'
#
loop_
_entity.id
_entity.type
_entity.pdbx_description
1 polymer ?
#
loop_
_entity_poly.entity_id
_entity_poly.type
_entity_poly.pdbx_seq_one_letter_code
_entity_poly.pdbx_strand_id
1 'polypeptide(L)'
;MVFRHGNRWRVGEKSGLVAYYEACRAGGDSSTVGRYSTSLVRGSRALLYVRPRGAARFVADLRRRVPVACLVLWDVENDDWPAVCRPGLPYGISRTLWKLRRGPRRRPMGSPQPPIVSG
;
A
#
# COMPACT_ATOMS: atom_id res chain seq x y z
N MET A 1 16.95 11.53 -2.62
CA MET A 1 17.83 11.02 -1.54
C MET A 1 17.15 11.39 -0.23
N VAL A 2 16.76 10.40 0.59
CA VAL A 2 16.14 10.67 1.90
C VAL A 2 17.28 10.98 2.87
N PHE A 3 17.27 12.15 3.48
CA PHE A 3 18.29 12.52 4.46
C PHE A 3 17.70 12.33 5.85
N ARG A 4 18.40 11.54 6.66
CA ARG A 4 18.13 11.44 8.10
C ARG A 4 18.79 12.64 8.78
N HIS A 5 18.00 13.49 9.42
CA HIS A 5 18.52 14.59 10.25
C HIS A 5 18.03 14.38 11.69
N GLY A 6 18.89 13.79 12.52
CA GLY A 6 18.52 13.31 13.86
C GLY A 6 17.57 12.11 13.82
N ASN A 7 16.50 12.16 14.62
CA ASN A 7 15.45 11.12 14.68
C ASN A 7 14.27 11.39 13.72
N ARG A 8 14.40 12.32 12.78
CA ARG A 8 13.38 12.59 11.78
C ARG A 8 13.92 12.41 10.37
N TRP A 9 13.14 11.71 9.55
CA TRP A 9 13.37 11.64 8.11
C TRP A 9 12.85 12.93 7.49
N ARG A 10 13.70 13.65 6.74
CA ARG A 10 13.27 14.80 5.95
C ARG A 10 13.34 14.43 4.46
N VAL A 11 12.19 14.49 3.79
CA VAL A 11 12.11 14.40 2.34
C VAL A 11 12.52 15.76 1.78
N GLY A 12 13.65 15.81 1.08
CA GLY A 12 14.18 17.07 0.56
C GLY A 12 13.43 17.54 -0.69
N GLU A 13 12.88 18.76 -0.64
CA GLU A 13 12.26 19.48 -1.78
C GLU A 13 13.12 19.48 -3.06
N LYS A 14 14.44 19.39 -2.94
CA LYS A 14 15.38 19.38 -4.08
C LYS A 14 15.43 18.06 -4.87
N SER A 15 14.77 16.99 -4.43
CA SER A 15 14.97 15.64 -4.99
C SER A 15 13.83 15.10 -5.86
N GLY A 16 12.74 15.85 -6.04
CA GLY A 16 11.57 15.38 -6.81
C GLY A 16 10.81 14.22 -6.16
N LEU A 17 11.14 13.86 -4.92
CA LEU A 17 10.45 12.86 -4.12
C LEU A 17 9.48 13.56 -3.16
N VAL A 18 8.28 13.02 -3.01
CA VAL A 18 7.24 13.49 -2.09
C VAL A 18 6.69 12.29 -1.32
N ALA A 19 6.20 12.51 -0.10
CA ALA A 19 5.53 11.46 0.65
C ALA A 19 4.15 11.14 0.02
N TYR A 20 3.63 9.92 0.22
CA TYR A 20 2.34 9.52 -0.36
C TYR A 20 1.19 10.40 0.14
N TYR A 21 1.17 10.76 1.42
CA TYR A 21 0.16 11.68 1.97
C TYR A 21 0.23 13.10 1.37
N GLU A 22 1.41 13.55 0.92
CA GLU A 22 1.55 14.85 0.25
C GLU A 22 0.92 14.82 -1.14
N ALA A 23 1.05 13.70 -1.86
CA ALA A 23 0.33 13.50 -3.12
C ALA A 23 -1.20 13.54 -2.93
N CYS A 24 -1.69 13.06 -1.78
CA CYS A 24 -3.11 13.17 -1.42
C CYS A 24 -3.52 14.60 -1.04
N ARG A 25 -2.66 15.36 -0.35
CA ARG A 25 -2.91 16.78 -0.04
C ARG A 25 -2.95 17.66 -1.28
N ALA A 26 -2.12 17.34 -2.28
CA ALA A 26 -1.96 18.17 -3.46
C ALA A 26 -3.26 18.38 -4.24
N GLY A 27 -4.18 17.40 -4.21
CA GLY A 27 -5.44 17.44 -4.96
C GLY A 27 -5.23 17.52 -6.49
N GLY A 28 -6.29 17.31 -7.26
CA GLY A 28 -6.25 17.39 -8.72
C GLY A 28 -6.62 16.09 -9.43
N ASP A 29 -6.49 16.10 -10.76
CA ASP A 29 -6.92 15.00 -11.60
C ASP A 29 -5.93 13.83 -11.48
N SER A 30 -6.42 12.76 -10.86
CA SER A 30 -5.67 11.52 -10.73
C SER A 30 -6.07 10.52 -11.81
N SER A 31 -5.10 9.98 -12.52
CA SER A 31 -5.30 8.93 -13.53
C SER A 31 -4.40 7.73 -13.23
N THR A 32 -4.84 6.54 -13.61
CA THR A 32 -4.00 5.35 -13.47
C THR A 32 -2.97 5.35 -14.59
N VAL A 33 -1.68 5.22 -14.24
CA VAL A 33 -0.58 5.14 -15.21
C VAL A 33 0.09 3.78 -15.09
N GLY A 34 0.09 3.03 -16.19
CA GLY A 34 0.50 1.63 -16.17
C GLY A 34 -0.44 0.76 -15.31
N ARG A 35 0.08 -0.36 -14.79
CA ARG A 35 -0.75 -1.36 -14.09
C ARG A 35 -0.96 -1.07 -12.59
N TYR A 36 0.03 -0.46 -11.95
CA TYR A 36 0.07 -0.31 -10.48
C TYR A 36 0.18 1.14 -10.01
N SER A 37 0.62 2.06 -10.88
CA SER A 37 0.90 3.44 -10.50
C SER A 37 -0.27 4.36 -10.82
N THR A 38 -0.28 5.51 -10.18
CA THR A 38 -1.23 6.61 -10.38
C THR A 38 -0.41 7.86 -10.63
N SER A 39 -0.81 8.65 -11.63
CA SER A 39 -0.32 10.01 -11.79
C SER A 39 -1.32 11.01 -11.24
N LEU A 40 -0.81 12.09 -10.67
CA LEU A 40 -1.56 13.30 -10.38
C LEU A 40 -0.91 14.43 -11.16
N VAL A 41 -1.68 15.10 -12.02
CA VAL A 41 -1.18 16.22 -12.82
C VAL A 41 -1.79 17.52 -12.30
N ARG A 42 -0.95 18.53 -12.07
CA ARG A 42 -1.37 19.87 -11.64
C ARG A 42 -0.52 20.92 -12.37
N GLY A 43 -1.13 21.61 -13.33
CA GLY A 43 -0.42 22.53 -14.22
C GLY A 43 0.66 21.81 -15.03
N SER A 44 1.89 22.33 -15.03
CA SER A 44 3.04 21.74 -15.71
C SER A 44 3.77 20.66 -14.91
N ARG A 45 3.22 20.22 -13.78
CA ARG A 45 3.85 19.23 -12.89
C ARG A 45 3.02 17.96 -12.81
N ALA A 46 3.70 16.82 -12.78
CA ALA A 46 3.10 15.52 -12.55
C ALA A 46 3.80 14.82 -11.39
N LEU A 47 3.01 14.20 -10.51
CA LEU A 47 3.48 13.28 -9.48
C LEU A 47 3.14 11.86 -9.90
N LEU A 48 4.07 10.93 -9.73
CA LEU A 48 3.84 9.50 -9.92
C LEU A 48 3.95 8.78 -8.58
N TYR A 49 2.92 8.04 -8.20
CA TYR A 49 2.85 7.38 -6.89
C TYR A 49 1.98 6.12 -6.96
N VAL A 50 1.98 5.32 -5.89
CA VAL A 50 1.21 4.08 -5.80
C VAL A 50 0.08 4.25 -4.78
N ARG A 51 -1.17 4.01 -5.21
CA ARG A 51 -2.32 3.95 -4.30
C ARG A 51 -2.46 2.57 -3.66
N PRO A 52 -3.20 2.42 -2.54
CA PRO A 52 -3.48 1.12 -1.91
C PRO A 52 -3.95 0.04 -2.89
N ARG A 53 -4.84 0.39 -3.84
CA ARG A 53 -5.32 -0.55 -4.87
C ARG A 53 -4.20 -1.01 -5.81
N GLY A 54 -3.28 -0.12 -6.16
CA GLY A 54 -2.11 -0.42 -6.99
C GLY A 54 -1.15 -1.38 -6.28
N ALA A 55 -0.84 -1.09 -5.01
CA ALA A 55 -0.05 -1.97 -4.16
C ALA A 55 -0.68 -3.37 -4.03
N ALA A 56 -2.00 -3.44 -3.84
CA ALA A 56 -2.71 -4.72 -3.76
C ALA A 56 -2.63 -5.53 -5.06
N ARG A 57 -2.79 -4.87 -6.21
CA ARG A 57 -2.65 -5.50 -7.53
C ARG A 57 -1.23 -6.03 -7.77
N PHE A 58 -0.22 -5.23 -7.42
CA PHE A 58 1.18 -5.63 -7.53
C PHE A 58 1.46 -6.91 -6.73
N VAL A 59 1.03 -6.96 -5.47
CA VAL A 59 1.21 -8.16 -4.63
C VAL A 59 0.45 -9.36 -5.17
N ALA A 60 -0.78 -9.17 -5.65
CA ALA A 60 -1.57 -10.25 -6.23
C ALA A 60 -0.91 -10.84 -7.49
N ASP A 61 -0.42 -9.99 -8.40
CA ASP A 61 0.28 -10.42 -9.61
C ASP A 61 1.63 -11.07 -9.27
N LEU A 62 2.37 -10.57 -8.29
CA LEU A 62 3.64 -11.15 -7.85
C LEU A 62 3.46 -12.56 -7.29
N ARG A 63 2.45 -12.76 -6.42
CA ARG A 63 2.13 -14.06 -5.81
C ARG A 63 1.70 -15.14 -6.81
N ARG A 64 1.22 -14.76 -7.99
CA ARG A 64 0.89 -15.71 -9.06
C ARG A 64 2.13 -16.24 -9.77
N ARG A 65 3.26 -15.53 -9.68
CA ARG A 65 4.49 -15.82 -10.41
C ARG A 65 5.54 -16.47 -9.53
N VAL A 66 5.63 -16.03 -8.28
CA VAL A 66 6.67 -16.48 -7.35
C VAL A 66 6.12 -16.60 -5.91
N PRO A 67 6.65 -17.52 -5.09
CA PRO A 67 6.40 -17.53 -3.66
C PRO A 67 6.90 -16.23 -3.01
N VAL A 68 5.99 -15.45 -2.41
CA VAL A 68 6.33 -14.21 -1.70
C VAL A 68 6.45 -14.50 -0.21
N ALA A 69 7.69 -14.54 0.30
CA ALA A 69 7.96 -14.80 1.72
C ALA A 69 7.59 -13.62 2.63
N CYS A 70 7.89 -12.39 2.20
CA CYS A 70 7.60 -11.18 2.96
C CYS A 70 7.32 -9.98 2.05
N LEU A 71 6.74 -8.94 2.64
CA LEU A 71 6.55 -7.63 2.03
C LEU A 71 7.21 -6.60 2.94
N VAL A 72 8.09 -5.77 2.37
CA VAL A 72 8.80 -4.72 3.11
C VAL A 72 8.29 -3.36 2.62
N LEU A 73 7.97 -2.48 3.57
CA LEU A 73 7.67 -1.08 3.31
C LEU A 73 8.89 -0.26 3.69
N TRP A 74 9.32 0.62 2.78
CA TRP A 74 10.53 1.42 2.97
C TRP A 74 10.39 2.39 4.15
N ASP A 75 9.28 3.12 4.21
CA ASP A 75 9.02 4.08 5.28
C ASP A 75 7.50 4.18 5.53
N VAL A 76 7.09 3.79 6.73
CA VAL A 76 5.69 3.78 7.16
C VAL A 76 5.18 5.20 7.45
N GLU A 77 6.07 6.13 7.78
CA GLU A 77 5.72 7.54 8.00
C GLU A 77 5.34 8.22 6.68
N ASN A 78 5.91 7.77 5.56
CA ASN A 78 5.64 8.29 4.22
C ASN A 78 4.41 7.68 3.52
N ASP A 79 3.69 6.76 4.16
CA ASP A 79 2.41 6.24 3.67
C ASP A 79 1.32 7.31 3.85
N ASP A 80 0.43 7.14 4.82
CA ASP A 80 -0.63 8.09 5.11
C ASP A 80 -0.92 8.10 6.62
N TRP A 81 0.13 8.21 7.43
CA TRP A 81 -0.02 8.42 8.88
C TRP A 81 -1.02 9.53 9.24
N PRO A 82 -0.98 10.71 8.60
CA PRO A 82 -1.92 11.78 8.93
C PRO A 82 -3.35 11.53 8.43
N ALA A 83 -3.63 10.38 7.79
CA ALA A 83 -4.95 10.03 7.23
C ALA A 83 -5.49 11.10 6.27
N VAL A 84 -4.61 11.73 5.49
CA VAL A 84 -4.96 12.76 4.52
C VAL A 84 -5.76 12.17 3.38
N CYS A 85 -5.33 11.02 2.85
CA CYS A 85 -5.99 10.40 1.69
C CYS A 85 -7.39 9.91 2.04
N ARG A 86 -7.60 9.52 3.31
CA ARG A 86 -8.89 9.10 3.84
C ARG A 86 -9.01 9.49 5.31
N PRO A 87 -9.73 10.57 5.65
CA PRO A 87 -9.92 11.01 7.02
C PRO A 87 -10.39 9.87 7.93
N GLY A 88 -9.75 9.74 9.09
CA GLY A 88 -10.03 8.68 10.07
C GLY A 88 -9.44 7.30 9.74
N LEU A 89 -8.73 7.14 8.60
CA LEU A 89 -8.13 5.87 8.21
C LEU A 89 -6.65 6.03 7.84
N PRO A 90 -5.74 6.08 8.83
CA PRO A 90 -4.31 6.23 8.57
C PRO A 90 -3.70 4.97 7.95
N TYR A 91 -2.53 5.13 7.34
CA TYR A 91 -1.69 4.06 6.80
C TYR A 91 -2.36 3.21 5.72
N GLY A 92 -2.90 3.86 4.68
CA GLY A 92 -3.67 3.20 3.64
C GLY A 92 -2.93 2.04 2.95
N ILE A 93 -1.68 2.24 2.54
CA ILE A 93 -0.87 1.22 1.86
C ILE A 93 -0.48 0.13 2.87
N SER A 94 0.02 0.50 4.04
CA SER A 94 0.51 -0.43 5.05
C SER A 94 -0.59 -1.36 5.54
N ARG A 95 -1.77 -0.82 5.81
CA ARG A 95 -2.96 -1.63 6.16
C ARG A 95 -3.38 -2.55 5.02
N THR A 96 -3.23 -2.12 3.78
CA THR A 96 -3.57 -2.93 2.61
C THR A 96 -2.62 -4.12 2.50
N LEU A 97 -1.32 -3.90 2.62
CA LEU A 97 -0.32 -4.97 2.60
C LEU A 97 -0.50 -5.93 3.80
N TRP A 98 -0.80 -5.39 4.99
CA TRP A 98 -1.06 -6.21 6.17
C TRP A 98 -2.26 -7.14 6.00
N LYS A 99 -3.35 -6.66 5.39
CA LYS A 99 -4.51 -7.51 5.05
C LYS A 99 -4.13 -8.63 4.10
N LEU A 100 -3.29 -8.34 3.11
CA LEU A 100 -2.83 -9.33 2.14
C LEU A 100 -1.88 -10.37 2.76
N ARG A 101 -1.13 -10.02 3.81
CA ARG A 101 -0.31 -10.99 4.57
C ARG A 101 -1.14 -12.15 5.09
N ARG A 102 -2.38 -11.90 5.52
CA ARG A 102 -3.26 -12.93 6.11
C ARG A 102 -3.81 -13.95 5.09
N GLY A 103 -3.43 -13.85 3.82
CA GLY A 103 -3.99 -14.67 2.74
C GLY A 103 -5.48 -14.37 2.50
N PRO A 104 -6.10 -14.93 1.45
CA PRO A 104 -7.55 -15.06 1.47
C PRO A 104 -7.90 -15.85 2.74
N ARG A 105 -8.89 -15.40 3.52
CA ARG A 105 -9.48 -16.23 4.57
C ARG A 105 -9.81 -17.56 3.89
N ARG A 106 -9.04 -18.62 4.17
CA ARG A 106 -9.54 -19.97 3.94
C ARG A 106 -10.88 -19.98 4.67
N ARG A 107 -11.99 -20.29 3.98
CA ARG A 107 -13.20 -20.70 4.69
C ARG A 107 -12.73 -21.71 5.74
N PRO A 108 -13.20 -21.66 6.99
CA PRO A 108 -12.91 -22.75 7.91
C PRO A 108 -13.27 -24.02 7.15
N MET A 109 -12.28 -24.89 6.90
CA MET A 109 -12.61 -26.27 6.56
C MET A 109 -13.53 -26.69 7.69
N GLY A 110 -14.75 -27.11 7.33
CA GLY A 110 -15.70 -27.61 8.30
C GLY A 110 -14.95 -28.52 9.25
N SER A 111 -15.18 -28.34 10.55
CA SER A 111 -14.64 -29.20 11.59
C SER A 111 -14.74 -30.65 11.11
N PRO A 112 -13.69 -31.48 11.22
CA PRO A 112 -13.84 -32.89 10.89
C PRO A 112 -15.02 -33.42 11.69
N GLN A 113 -16.08 -33.86 11.01
CA GLN A 113 -17.15 -34.59 11.67
C GLN A 113 -16.51 -35.85 12.24
N PRO A 114 -16.68 -36.15 13.54
CA PRO A 114 -16.24 -37.43 14.06
C PRO A 114 -16.95 -38.55 13.30
N PRO A 115 -16.29 -39.70 13.06
CA PRO A 115 -16.92 -40.81 12.37
C PRO A 115 -18.18 -41.23 13.14
N ILE A 116 -19.29 -41.35 12.42
CA ILE A 116 -20.51 -41.97 12.95
C ILE A 116 -20.15 -43.45 13.18
N VAL A 117 -20.02 -43.84 14.44
CA VAL A 117 -19.97 -45.26 14.82
C VAL A 117 -21.43 -45.71 14.90
N SER A 118 -21.90 -46.38 13.86
CA SER A 118 -23.17 -47.13 13.92
C SER A 118 -22.92 -48.41 14.71
N GLY A 119 -23.61 -48.55 15.85
CA GLY A 119 -23.78 -49.83 16.54
C GLY A 119 -24.92 -50.65 15.94
#